data_AF-A0A3C0JSF9-F1
#
_entry.id   AF-A0A3C0JSF9-F1
#
_cell.length_a   1.000
_cell.length_b   1.000
_cell.length_c   1.000
_cell.angle_alpha   90.00
_cell.angle_beta   90.00
_cell.angle_gamma   90.00
#
_symmetry.space_group_name_H-M   'P 1'
#
loop_
_entity.id
_entity.type
_entity.pdbx_description
1 polymer ?
#
loop_
_entity_poly.entity_id
_entity_poly.type
_entity_poly.pdbx_seq_one_letter_code
_entity_poly.pdbx_strand_id
1 'polypeptide(L)'
;MPVIDSTPEFVANAYTIMRNNLEIVRPRLGRPLGLADKLVLSHLDDPENQELEAGKSYLLARPDRVILQDVLGQTAMLVFMQTRRASTAVPTSVHCDHLIQARVGASSDLNESVSENGEVYDFLRSAAAKFGVGFWGPGAGILHQVNLEQYAFPGAMIIGTDSHTPNAGGLGACSVGVGGADAVEVMAGLPWEVLYPSRIGVKLTGRLNGWTAPKDIILYLAGELTVSGATNAIIEYFGPGTETISCTGKATITNMGAELGATTSVFPYDESMARYLRSTHRAELADLADQNREMFRADQEVLDNPEAHFDRVVEIDLSKLEPHLVGPHSPDRARPISELAAQVKDPANGFIDEISTAL
;
A
#
# COMPACT_ATOMS: atom_id res chain seq x y z
N MET A 1 26.50 0.48 2.41
CA MET A 1 25.19 0.27 3.06
C MET A 1 24.19 1.14 2.32
N PRO A 2 22.98 0.64 2.01
CA PRO A 2 21.96 1.46 1.39
C PRO A 2 21.63 2.67 2.27
N VAL A 3 21.39 3.83 1.66
CA VAL A 3 20.85 5.00 2.35
C VAL A 3 19.39 4.71 2.68
N ILE A 4 18.99 4.87 3.94
CA ILE A 4 17.63 4.53 4.39
C ILE A 4 16.58 5.44 3.75
N ASP A 5 16.91 6.71 3.57
CA ASP A 5 15.98 7.73 3.07
C ASP A 5 15.76 7.62 1.57
N SER A 6 14.56 8.00 1.11
CA SER A 6 14.24 8.11 -0.31
C SER A 6 14.81 9.41 -0.89
N THR A 7 16.14 9.49 -1.04
CA THR A 7 16.81 10.69 -1.56
C THR A 7 16.44 10.95 -3.04
N PRO A 8 16.57 12.20 -3.52
CA PRO A 8 16.34 12.51 -4.94
C PRO A 8 17.20 11.66 -5.90
N GLU A 9 18.45 11.39 -5.53
CA GLU A 9 19.35 10.53 -6.32
C GLU A 9 18.83 9.08 -6.39
N PHE A 10 18.38 8.53 -5.26
CA PHE A 10 17.81 7.19 -5.20
C PHE A 10 16.56 7.08 -6.07
N VAL A 11 15.64 8.04 -5.94
CA VAL A 11 14.39 8.07 -6.72
C VAL A 11 14.66 8.26 -8.22
N ALA A 12 15.59 9.15 -8.60
CA ALA A 12 15.96 9.34 -10.00
C ALA A 12 16.56 8.07 -10.63
N ASN A 13 17.35 7.31 -9.86
CA ASN A 13 17.87 6.03 -10.30
C ASN A 13 16.75 4.99 -10.46
N ALA A 14 15.83 4.89 -9.49
CA ALA A 14 14.66 4.01 -9.59
C ALA A 14 13.85 4.31 -10.87
N TYR A 15 13.56 5.59 -11.15
CA TYR A 15 12.85 6.00 -12.36
C TYR A 15 13.60 5.67 -13.66
N THR A 16 14.94 5.72 -13.64
CA THR A 16 15.77 5.33 -14.78
C THR A 16 15.64 3.83 -15.06
N ILE A 17 15.73 3.00 -14.00
CA ILE A 17 15.52 1.55 -14.11
C ILE A 17 14.12 1.26 -14.63
N MET A 18 13.10 1.90 -14.04
CA MET A 18 11.72 1.72 -14.44
C MET A 18 11.52 2.03 -15.93
N ARG A 19 12.06 3.14 -16.42
CA ARG A 19 11.95 3.54 -17.84
C ARG A 19 12.59 2.50 -18.75
N ASN A 20 13.83 2.09 -18.45
CA ASN A 20 14.56 1.10 -19.24
C ASN A 20 13.79 -0.23 -19.31
N ASN A 21 13.26 -0.69 -18.18
CA ASN A 21 12.47 -1.92 -18.12
C ASN A 21 11.17 -1.79 -18.92
N LEU A 22 10.50 -0.64 -18.82
CA LEU A 22 9.28 -0.35 -19.60
C LEU A 22 9.53 -0.32 -21.11
N GLU A 23 10.68 0.17 -21.57
CA GLU A 23 11.08 0.14 -22.98
C GLU A 23 11.25 -1.29 -23.50
N ILE A 24 11.66 -2.23 -22.65
CA ILE A 24 11.82 -3.66 -22.99
C ILE A 24 10.47 -4.39 -22.97
N VAL A 25 9.67 -4.22 -21.91
CA VAL A 25 8.43 -5.01 -21.74
C VAL A 25 7.29 -4.56 -22.64
N ARG A 26 7.21 -3.27 -23.00
CA ARG A 26 6.11 -2.73 -23.82
C ARG A 26 5.99 -3.43 -25.19
N PRO A 27 7.07 -3.55 -26.00
CA PRO A 27 7.00 -4.28 -27.26
C PRO A 27 6.68 -5.78 -27.08
N ARG A 28 7.14 -6.40 -25.97
CA ARG A 28 6.89 -7.82 -25.68
C ARG A 28 5.42 -8.11 -25.39
N LEU A 29 4.74 -7.21 -24.66
CA LEU A 29 3.32 -7.33 -24.36
C LEU A 29 2.42 -6.97 -25.54
N GLY A 30 2.85 -6.03 -26.40
CA GLY A 30 2.11 -5.64 -27.59
C GLY A 30 0.73 -5.01 -27.32
N ARG A 31 0.50 -4.46 -26.12
CA ARG A 31 -0.75 -3.80 -25.70
C ARG A 31 -0.48 -2.56 -24.83
N PRO A 32 -1.46 -1.65 -24.68
CA PRO A 32 -1.41 -0.57 -23.70
C PRO A 32 -1.27 -1.10 -22.27
N LEU A 33 -0.60 -0.31 -21.43
CA LEU A 33 -0.34 -0.66 -20.02
C LEU A 33 -1.19 0.20 -19.07
N GLY A 34 -1.91 -0.48 -18.18
CA GLY A 34 -2.48 0.15 -16.99
C GLY A 34 -1.38 0.60 -16.03
N LEU A 35 -1.75 1.38 -15.01
CA LEU A 35 -0.79 1.80 -13.99
C LEU A 35 -0.20 0.62 -13.23
N ALA A 36 -1.03 -0.35 -12.82
CA ALA A 36 -0.58 -1.54 -12.11
C ALA A 36 0.46 -2.32 -12.92
N ASP A 37 0.24 -2.48 -14.23
CA ASP A 37 1.20 -3.12 -15.12
C ASP A 37 2.50 -2.33 -15.21
N LYS A 38 2.43 -1.00 -15.37
CA LYS A 38 3.63 -0.17 -15.41
C LYS A 38 4.47 -0.35 -14.15
N LEU A 39 3.84 -0.27 -12.98
CA LEU A 39 4.54 -0.36 -11.70
C LEU A 39 5.14 -1.73 -11.44
N VAL A 40 4.41 -2.82 -11.71
CA VAL A 40 4.93 -4.17 -11.44
C VAL A 40 6.03 -4.54 -12.44
N LEU A 41 5.79 -4.30 -13.73
CA LEU A 41 6.69 -4.75 -14.80
C LEU A 41 7.96 -3.91 -14.93
N SER A 42 7.93 -2.65 -14.47
CA SER A 42 9.11 -1.80 -14.45
C SER A 42 10.14 -2.24 -13.40
N HIS A 43 9.81 -3.18 -12.51
CA HIS A 43 10.68 -3.69 -11.46
C HIS A 43 11.16 -5.12 -11.70
N LEU A 44 10.98 -5.68 -12.90
CA LEU A 44 11.45 -7.02 -13.21
C LEU A 44 12.98 -7.13 -13.10
N ASP A 45 13.45 -8.26 -12.57
CA ASP A 45 14.87 -8.62 -12.50
C ASP A 45 15.45 -8.92 -13.89
N ASP A 46 14.68 -9.60 -14.75
CA ASP A 46 15.01 -9.90 -16.14
C ASP A 46 13.83 -9.54 -17.07
N PRO A 47 13.70 -8.26 -17.46
CA PRO A 47 12.60 -7.81 -18.32
C PRO A 47 12.65 -8.39 -19.74
N GLU A 48 13.76 -8.98 -20.19
CA GLU A 48 13.91 -9.56 -21.52
C GLU A 48 13.32 -10.97 -21.61
N ASN A 49 13.50 -11.77 -20.56
CA ASN A 49 13.14 -13.20 -20.58
C ASN A 49 11.96 -13.55 -19.66
N GLN A 50 11.55 -12.67 -18.75
CA GLN A 50 10.41 -12.90 -17.86
C GLN A 50 9.14 -13.27 -18.64
N GLU A 51 8.43 -14.32 -18.20
CA GLU A 51 7.11 -14.67 -18.71
C GLU A 51 6.05 -13.68 -18.20
N LEU A 52 5.20 -13.19 -19.10
CA LEU A 52 4.27 -12.06 -18.86
C LEU A 52 2.80 -12.46 -19.02
N GLU A 53 2.39 -13.60 -18.45
CA GLU A 53 0.99 -14.03 -18.47
C GLU A 53 0.30 -13.78 -17.12
N ALA A 54 -0.63 -12.83 -17.12
CA ALA A 54 -1.43 -12.47 -15.96
C ALA A 54 -2.19 -13.67 -15.37
N GLY A 55 -2.19 -13.79 -14.05
CA GLY A 55 -2.86 -14.87 -13.32
C GLY A 55 -2.20 -16.24 -13.45
N LYS A 56 -1.04 -16.34 -14.13
CA LYS A 56 -0.33 -17.62 -14.32
C LYS A 56 1.17 -17.52 -14.03
N SER A 57 1.86 -16.55 -14.63
CA SER A 57 3.30 -16.41 -14.48
C SER A 57 3.65 -15.85 -13.10
N TYR A 58 4.75 -16.32 -12.52
CA TYR A 58 5.36 -15.69 -11.36
C TYR A 58 6.45 -14.72 -11.81
N LEU A 59 6.32 -13.47 -11.41
CA LEU A 59 7.27 -12.41 -11.70
C LEU A 59 8.37 -12.41 -10.66
N LEU A 60 9.61 -12.27 -11.13
CA LEU A 60 10.76 -11.99 -10.29
C LEU A 60 11.00 -10.48 -10.28
N ALA A 61 10.58 -9.82 -9.20
CA ALA A 61 10.65 -8.38 -9.05
C ALA A 61 11.80 -7.95 -8.12
N ARG A 62 12.23 -6.70 -8.24
CA ARG A 62 13.23 -6.04 -7.41
C ARG A 62 12.58 -4.89 -6.64
N PRO A 63 12.02 -5.15 -5.43
CA PRO A 63 11.50 -4.08 -4.59
C PRO A 63 12.59 -3.07 -4.20
N ASP A 64 12.20 -1.80 -4.13
CA ASP A 64 13.06 -0.68 -3.77
C ASP A 64 13.35 -0.63 -2.26
N ARG A 65 12.40 -1.09 -1.43
CA ARG A 65 12.48 -1.02 0.03
C ARG A 65 11.72 -2.16 0.71
N VAL A 66 12.20 -2.54 1.89
CA VAL A 66 11.50 -3.38 2.86
C VAL A 66 11.09 -2.58 4.11
N ILE A 67 9.86 -2.76 4.60
CA ILE A 67 9.40 -2.19 5.87
C ILE A 67 8.89 -3.28 6.82
N LEU A 68 9.35 -3.26 8.07
CA LEU A 68 9.06 -4.29 9.07
C LEU A 68 8.33 -3.66 10.26
N GLN A 69 7.28 -4.29 10.76
CA GLN A 69 6.72 -3.97 12.10
C GLN A 69 7.36 -4.85 13.17
N ASP A 70 7.24 -4.51 14.45
CA ASP A 70 7.99 -5.12 15.55
C ASP A 70 7.56 -6.54 15.96
N VAL A 71 6.38 -7.03 15.58
CA VAL A 71 5.96 -8.43 15.78
C VAL A 71 6.64 -9.35 14.76
N LEU A 72 6.42 -9.14 13.45
CA LEU A 72 7.01 -10.00 12.41
C LEU A 72 8.47 -9.64 12.10
N GLY A 73 8.86 -8.39 12.36
CA GLY A 73 10.23 -7.90 12.19
C GLY A 73 11.24 -8.60 13.09
N GLN A 74 10.81 -9.08 14.27
CA GLN A 74 11.66 -9.91 15.13
C GLN A 74 12.14 -11.16 14.40
N THR A 75 11.19 -11.93 13.86
CA THR A 75 11.50 -13.17 13.13
C THR A 75 12.24 -12.87 11.83
N ALA A 76 11.85 -11.84 11.09
CA ALA A 76 12.55 -11.43 9.87
C ALA A 76 14.03 -11.12 10.14
N MET A 77 14.34 -10.34 11.19
CA MET A 77 15.72 -10.03 11.56
C MET A 77 16.50 -11.27 12.02
N LEU A 78 15.88 -12.17 12.79
CA LEU A 78 16.50 -13.44 13.21
C LEU A 78 16.84 -14.35 12.03
N VAL A 79 15.94 -14.46 11.05
CA VAL A 79 16.18 -15.25 9.82
C VAL A 79 17.24 -14.56 8.95
N PHE A 80 17.19 -13.23 8.82
CA PHE A 80 18.21 -12.47 8.09
C PHE A 80 19.60 -12.68 8.68
N MET A 81 19.75 -12.75 10.02
CA MET A 81 21.03 -13.06 10.67
C MET A 81 21.62 -14.41 10.21
N GLN A 82 20.79 -15.39 9.84
CA GLN A 82 21.24 -16.69 9.34
C GLN A 82 21.79 -16.64 7.91
N THR A 83 21.46 -15.61 7.14
CA THR A 83 22.03 -15.39 5.79
C THR A 83 23.53 -15.07 5.84
N ARG A 84 24.04 -14.67 7.01
CA ARG A 84 25.43 -14.21 7.24
C ARG A 84 25.85 -13.02 6.38
N ARG A 85 24.90 -12.30 5.78
CA ARG A 85 25.15 -11.02 5.12
C ARG A 85 25.57 -9.98 6.16
N ALA A 86 26.43 -9.05 5.75
CA ALA A 86 26.90 -7.98 6.63
C ALA A 86 25.88 -6.85 6.82
N SER A 87 25.03 -6.61 5.82
CA SER A 87 23.96 -5.59 5.81
C SER A 87 22.87 -5.98 4.83
N THR A 88 21.70 -5.33 4.91
CA THR A 88 20.63 -5.49 3.91
C THR A 88 21.08 -4.96 2.53
N ALA A 89 20.53 -5.56 1.47
CA ALA A 89 20.80 -5.19 0.09
C ALA A 89 20.01 -3.95 -0.36
N VAL A 90 18.80 -3.77 0.19
CA VAL A 90 17.92 -2.62 -0.07
C VAL A 90 17.67 -1.82 1.22
N PRO A 91 17.32 -0.53 1.12
CA PRO A 91 16.81 0.25 2.24
C PRO A 91 15.77 -0.55 3.02
N THR A 92 15.97 -0.67 4.32
CA THR A 92 15.07 -1.42 5.20
C THR A 92 14.83 -0.62 6.47
N SER A 93 13.60 -0.64 7.00
CA SER A 93 13.26 0.01 8.27
C SER A 93 12.40 -0.90 9.14
N VAL A 94 12.63 -0.89 10.45
CA VAL A 94 11.74 -1.52 11.45
C VAL A 94 11.03 -0.45 12.27
N HIS A 95 9.75 -0.70 12.57
CA HIS A 95 8.84 0.22 13.26
C HIS A 95 8.24 -0.47 14.49
N CYS A 96 8.34 0.17 15.66
CA CYS A 96 7.82 -0.35 16.91
C CYS A 96 6.42 0.21 17.23
N ASP A 97 5.38 -0.43 16.72
CA ASP A 97 4.01 0.06 16.78
C ASP A 97 2.96 -0.98 17.20
N HIS A 98 3.25 -2.29 17.18
CA HIS A 98 2.26 -3.32 17.53
C HIS A 98 2.32 -3.77 19.00
N LEU A 99 3.41 -3.49 19.71
CA LEU A 99 3.60 -3.92 21.09
C LEU A 99 3.17 -2.87 22.14
N ILE A 100 2.53 -1.77 21.70
CA ILE A 100 1.96 -0.76 22.59
C ILE A 100 0.48 -1.06 22.81
N GLN A 101 0.11 -1.41 24.05
CA GLN A 101 -1.27 -1.75 24.39
C GLN A 101 -2.04 -0.55 24.93
N ALA A 102 -3.18 -0.21 24.32
CA ALA A 102 -4.10 0.78 24.87
C ALA A 102 -4.80 0.24 26.14
N ARG A 103 -4.67 0.95 27.26
CA ARG A 103 -5.24 0.59 28.58
C ARG A 103 -5.91 1.78 29.26
N VAL A 104 -5.15 2.84 29.51
CA VAL A 104 -5.59 4.00 30.30
C VAL A 104 -5.43 5.29 29.52
N GLY A 105 -4.30 5.45 28.82
CA GLY A 105 -4.00 6.66 28.05
C GLY A 105 -2.60 6.66 27.49
N ALA A 106 -2.41 7.38 26.38
CA ALA A 106 -1.22 7.29 25.52
C ALA A 106 0.12 7.35 26.28
N SER A 107 0.30 8.28 27.22
CA SER A 107 1.58 8.43 27.93
C SER A 107 1.87 7.31 28.92
N SER A 108 0.89 6.85 29.70
CA SER A 108 1.08 5.72 30.62
C SER A 108 1.26 4.42 29.85
N ASP A 109 0.43 4.22 28.83
CA ASP A 109 0.40 3.00 28.00
C ASP A 109 1.73 2.82 27.26
N LEU A 110 2.31 3.90 26.72
CA LEU A 110 3.64 3.87 26.11
C LEU A 110 4.73 3.50 27.12
N ASN A 111 4.77 4.15 28.29
CA ASN A 111 5.81 3.90 29.29
C ASN A 111 5.75 2.45 29.82
N GLU A 112 4.55 1.94 30.10
CA GLU A 112 4.35 0.54 30.50
C GLU A 112 4.80 -0.42 29.40
N SER A 113 4.36 -0.19 28.16
CA SER A 113 4.71 -1.05 27.03
C SER A 113 6.22 -1.05 26.72
N VAL A 114 6.91 0.08 26.92
CA VAL A 114 8.37 0.17 26.84
C VAL A 114 9.06 -0.65 27.93
N SER A 115 8.53 -0.62 29.15
CA SER A 115 9.05 -1.45 30.25
C SER A 115 8.80 -2.94 30.03
N GLU A 116 7.61 -3.32 29.54
CA GLU A 116 7.21 -4.71 29.32
C GLU A 116 7.97 -5.36 28.16
N ASN A 117 8.21 -4.61 27.07
CA ASN A 117 8.79 -5.13 25.83
C ASN A 117 10.27 -4.71 25.61
N GLY A 118 10.96 -4.27 26.66
CA GLY A 118 12.32 -3.71 26.56
C GLY A 118 13.32 -4.63 25.86
N GLU A 119 13.26 -5.94 26.10
CA GLU A 119 14.13 -6.93 25.45
C GLU A 119 13.95 -6.93 23.92
N VAL A 120 12.70 -6.91 23.45
CA VAL A 120 12.37 -6.89 22.02
C VAL A 120 12.88 -5.62 21.36
N TYR A 121 12.64 -4.46 21.99
CA TYR A 121 13.08 -3.18 21.44
C TYR A 121 14.62 -3.07 21.40
N ASP A 122 15.31 -3.57 22.43
CA ASP A 122 16.77 -3.60 22.46
C ASP A 122 17.34 -4.56 21.41
N PHE A 123 16.72 -5.72 21.21
CA PHE A 123 17.07 -6.64 20.12
C PHE A 123 16.91 -5.96 18.75
N LEU A 124 15.74 -5.40 18.44
CA LEU A 124 15.46 -4.77 17.15
C LEU A 124 16.39 -3.56 16.91
N ARG A 125 16.61 -2.72 17.93
CA ARG A 125 17.52 -1.57 17.83
C ARG A 125 18.95 -2.00 17.53
N SER A 126 19.47 -2.99 18.26
CA SER A 126 20.85 -3.47 18.09
C SER A 126 21.04 -4.24 16.78
N ALA A 127 20.07 -5.06 16.39
CA ALA A 127 20.08 -5.74 15.10
C ALA A 127 20.00 -4.74 13.94
N ALA A 128 19.13 -3.73 14.04
CA ALA A 128 18.97 -2.72 13.01
C ALA A 128 20.27 -1.92 12.81
N ALA A 129 20.90 -1.47 13.89
CA ALA A 129 22.20 -0.81 13.86
C ALA A 129 23.30 -1.68 13.24
N LYS A 130 23.31 -2.99 13.54
CA LYS A 130 24.30 -3.93 13.01
C LYS A 130 24.18 -4.14 11.49
N PHE A 131 22.94 -4.24 10.97
CA PHE A 131 22.68 -4.61 9.58
C PHE A 131 22.34 -3.43 8.67
N GLY A 132 22.42 -2.19 9.18
CA GLY A 132 22.14 -0.99 8.40
C GLY A 132 20.66 -0.80 8.08
N VAL A 133 19.79 -1.13 9.04
CA VAL A 133 18.34 -0.97 8.97
C VAL A 133 17.94 0.27 9.78
N GLY A 134 17.01 1.08 9.28
CA GLY A 134 16.43 2.21 10.01
C GLY A 134 15.58 1.71 11.19
N PHE A 135 15.64 2.39 12.33
CA PHE A 135 14.89 2.00 13.54
C PHE A 135 13.98 3.14 14.00
N TRP A 136 12.67 2.92 13.90
CA TRP A 136 11.66 3.78 14.51
C TRP A 136 11.24 3.20 15.84
N GLY A 137 11.69 3.83 16.92
CA GLY A 137 11.44 3.38 18.29
C GLY A 137 9.96 3.50 18.70
N PRO A 138 9.59 2.88 19.84
CA PRO A 138 8.21 2.89 20.32
C PRO A 138 7.70 4.31 20.51
N GLY A 139 6.50 4.58 19.99
CA GLY A 139 5.87 5.91 20.01
C GLY A 139 6.22 6.81 18.81
N ALA A 140 7.02 6.32 17.85
CA ALA A 140 7.31 7.05 16.61
C ALA A 140 6.09 7.22 15.69
N GLY A 141 5.17 6.27 15.72
CA GLY A 141 3.99 6.22 14.86
C GLY A 141 3.80 4.85 14.20
N ILE A 142 2.62 4.65 13.62
CA ILE A 142 2.27 3.41 12.91
C ILE A 142 3.06 3.33 11.60
N LEU A 143 3.60 2.15 11.30
CA LEU A 143 4.49 1.86 10.17
C LEU A 143 4.00 2.45 8.85
N HIS A 144 2.72 2.28 8.53
CA HIS A 144 2.15 2.75 7.26
C HIS A 144 2.11 4.27 7.14
N GLN A 145 1.88 4.96 8.26
CA GLN A 145 1.86 6.41 8.32
C GLN A 145 3.29 6.95 8.17
N VAL A 146 4.23 6.40 8.93
CA VAL A 146 5.65 6.76 8.82
C VAL A 146 6.17 6.48 7.40
N ASN A 147 5.79 5.33 6.82
CA ASN A 147 6.14 5.00 5.44
C ASN A 147 5.59 6.02 4.44
N LEU A 148 4.32 6.42 4.56
CA LEU A 148 3.71 7.41 3.68
C LEU A 148 4.41 8.78 3.80
N GLU A 149 4.75 9.19 5.02
CA GLU A 149 5.35 10.49 5.35
C GLU A 149 6.82 10.62 4.99
N GLN A 150 7.59 9.53 5.07
CA GLN A 150 9.06 9.57 4.97
C GLN A 150 9.61 8.84 3.74
N TYR A 151 8.96 7.76 3.32
CA TYR A 151 9.61 6.71 2.51
C TYR A 151 8.95 6.48 1.16
N ALA A 152 7.62 6.43 1.10
CA ALA A 152 6.89 6.20 -0.13
C ALA A 152 7.07 7.35 -1.13
N PHE A 153 7.17 7.02 -2.41
CA PHE A 153 7.17 7.97 -3.52
C PHE A 153 6.43 7.34 -4.72
N PRO A 154 5.90 8.15 -5.66
CA PRO A 154 5.23 7.63 -6.84
C PRO A 154 6.15 6.69 -7.62
N GLY A 155 5.66 5.51 -8.01
CA GLY A 155 6.49 4.55 -8.73
C GLY A 155 7.18 3.49 -7.85
N ALA A 156 7.41 3.78 -6.57
CA ALA A 156 8.16 2.87 -5.69
C ALA A 156 7.53 1.48 -5.62
N MET A 157 8.34 0.42 -5.64
CA MET A 157 7.92 -0.92 -5.21
C MET A 157 8.35 -1.17 -3.76
N ILE A 158 7.39 -1.31 -2.87
CA ILE A 158 7.63 -1.49 -1.43
C ILE A 158 7.02 -2.82 -1.00
N ILE A 159 7.78 -3.64 -0.27
CA ILE A 159 7.21 -4.79 0.43
C ILE A 159 7.30 -4.60 1.93
N GLY A 160 6.31 -5.10 2.66
CA GLY A 160 6.27 -4.95 4.11
C GLY A 160 5.70 -6.17 4.80
N THR A 161 6.16 -6.47 6.02
CA THR A 161 5.66 -7.60 6.80
C THR A 161 4.36 -7.24 7.53
N ASP A 162 3.39 -6.70 6.79
CA ASP A 162 2.09 -6.24 7.28
C ASP A 162 1.07 -6.22 6.13
N SER A 163 -0.16 -6.65 6.38
CA SER A 163 -1.20 -6.72 5.33
C SER A 163 -1.59 -5.36 4.76
N HIS A 164 -1.49 -4.29 5.55
CA HIS A 164 -1.95 -2.95 5.20
C HIS A 164 -0.86 -2.09 4.54
N THR A 165 0.28 -2.70 4.19
CA THR A 165 1.33 -2.07 3.36
C THR A 165 0.80 -1.43 2.06
N PRO A 166 -0.30 -1.89 1.42
CA PRO A 166 -0.98 -1.17 0.33
C PRO A 166 -1.37 0.30 0.61
N ASN A 167 -1.33 0.78 1.86
CA ASN A 167 -1.52 2.19 2.20
C ASN A 167 -0.70 3.17 1.33
N ALA A 168 0.54 2.82 0.98
CA ALA A 168 1.40 3.68 0.16
C ALA A 168 0.95 3.81 -1.31
N GLY A 169 0.02 2.97 -1.78
CA GLY A 169 -0.64 3.14 -3.08
C GLY A 169 -1.42 4.45 -3.21
N GLY A 170 -1.79 5.07 -2.10
CA GLY A 170 -2.34 6.41 -2.08
C GLY A 170 -1.35 7.52 -2.48
N LEU A 171 -0.06 7.21 -2.51
CA LEU A 171 1.02 8.05 -3.03
C LEU A 171 1.62 7.47 -4.32
N GLY A 172 0.89 6.57 -5.00
CA GLY A 172 1.28 6.02 -6.30
C GLY A 172 2.38 4.94 -6.25
N ALA A 173 2.64 4.37 -5.08
CA ALA A 173 3.57 3.24 -4.92
C ALA A 173 2.87 1.89 -5.15
N CYS A 174 3.57 0.91 -5.73
CA CYS A 174 3.16 -0.49 -5.69
C CYS A 174 3.64 -1.10 -4.38
N SER A 175 2.76 -1.14 -3.39
CA SER A 175 3.13 -1.47 -2.00
C SER A 175 2.40 -2.73 -1.54
N VAL A 176 3.11 -3.81 -1.21
CA VAL A 176 2.54 -5.15 -1.01
C VAL A 176 2.87 -5.71 0.37
N GLY A 177 1.87 -6.26 1.05
CA GLY A 177 2.06 -7.01 2.29
C GLY A 177 2.58 -8.41 2.00
N VAL A 178 3.63 -8.83 2.70
CA VAL A 178 4.32 -10.11 2.50
C VAL A 178 4.64 -10.81 3.82
N GLY A 179 5.02 -12.08 3.74
CA GLY A 179 5.55 -12.81 4.89
C GLY A 179 6.97 -12.36 5.27
N GLY A 180 7.41 -12.76 6.48
CA GLY A 180 8.78 -12.47 6.93
C GLY A 180 9.87 -13.12 6.05
N ALA A 181 9.59 -14.25 5.41
CA ALA A 181 10.55 -14.93 4.53
C ALA A 181 10.81 -14.12 3.24
N ASP A 182 9.76 -13.70 2.54
CA ASP A 182 9.86 -12.88 1.32
C ASP A 182 10.61 -11.57 1.59
N ALA A 183 10.32 -10.92 2.72
CA ALA A 183 11.04 -9.73 3.14
C ALA A 183 12.54 -10.01 3.31
N VAL A 184 12.91 -11.15 3.92
CA VAL A 184 14.31 -11.54 4.12
C VAL A 184 15.02 -11.85 2.81
N GLU A 185 14.33 -12.45 1.82
CA GLU A 185 14.90 -12.70 0.49
C GLU A 185 15.34 -11.40 -0.17
N VAL A 186 14.46 -10.39 -0.17
CA VAL A 186 14.77 -9.06 -0.71
C VAL A 186 15.86 -8.36 0.11
N MET A 187 15.79 -8.43 1.44
CA MET A 187 16.87 -7.94 2.31
C MET A 187 18.21 -8.60 1.99
N ALA A 188 18.22 -9.88 1.56
CA ALA A 188 19.41 -10.64 1.19
C ALA A 188 19.87 -10.40 -0.26
N GLY A 189 19.12 -9.62 -1.04
CA GLY A 189 19.41 -9.27 -2.44
C GLY A 189 18.90 -10.30 -3.45
N LEU A 190 17.93 -11.13 -3.08
CA LEU A 190 17.22 -12.02 -4.00
C LEU A 190 16.01 -11.28 -4.61
N PRO A 191 15.59 -11.63 -5.84
CA PRO A 191 14.34 -11.12 -6.38
C PRO A 191 13.15 -11.66 -5.57
N TRP A 192 12.10 -10.86 -5.45
CA TRP A 192 10.83 -11.25 -4.85
C TRP A 192 9.95 -11.93 -5.90
N GLU A 193 9.46 -13.12 -5.59
CA GLU A 193 8.54 -13.86 -6.45
C GLU A 193 7.08 -13.46 -6.15
N VAL A 194 6.34 -13.02 -7.16
CA VAL A 194 4.92 -12.65 -7.03
C VAL A 194 4.14 -13.13 -8.23
N LEU A 195 2.97 -13.76 -8.01
CA LEU A 195 2.05 -14.08 -9.10
C LEU A 195 1.72 -12.79 -9.85
N TYR A 196 1.88 -12.76 -11.18
CA TYR A 196 1.52 -11.60 -11.99
C TYR A 196 0.02 -11.31 -11.82
N PRO A 197 -0.40 -10.29 -11.04
CA PRO A 197 -1.78 -10.22 -10.56
C PRO A 197 -2.74 -9.95 -11.72
N SER A 198 -4.03 -10.28 -11.59
CA SER A 198 -5.10 -9.72 -12.44
C SER A 198 -5.33 -8.24 -12.09
N ARG A 199 -6.18 -7.52 -12.85
CA ARG A 199 -6.50 -6.12 -12.57
C ARG A 199 -7.99 -5.89 -12.40
N ILE A 200 -8.34 -5.18 -11.33
CA ILE A 200 -9.68 -4.65 -11.11
C ILE A 200 -9.62 -3.14 -11.25
N GLY A 201 -10.36 -2.58 -12.21
CA GLY A 201 -10.47 -1.15 -12.41
C GLY A 201 -11.59 -0.56 -11.56
N VAL A 202 -11.31 0.47 -10.77
CA VAL A 202 -12.33 1.21 -10.03
C VAL A 202 -12.43 2.63 -10.57
N LYS A 203 -13.48 2.90 -11.34
CA LYS A 203 -13.71 4.18 -11.99
C LYS A 203 -14.45 5.12 -11.04
N LEU A 204 -13.76 6.16 -10.59
CA LEU A 204 -14.33 7.20 -9.75
C LEU A 204 -14.77 8.39 -10.61
N THR A 205 -16.01 8.84 -10.40
CA THR A 205 -16.57 10.04 -11.04
C THR A 205 -17.21 10.95 -10.00
N GLY A 206 -17.50 12.20 -10.36
CA GLY A 206 -18.06 13.17 -9.41
C GLY A 206 -17.07 13.59 -8.31
N ARG A 207 -17.61 14.05 -7.19
CA ARG A 207 -16.86 14.52 -6.01
C ARG A 207 -17.62 14.20 -4.73
N LEU A 208 -16.88 13.75 -3.71
CA LEU A 208 -17.39 13.55 -2.35
C LEU A 208 -18.00 14.85 -1.80
N ASN A 209 -19.12 14.74 -1.09
CA ASN A 209 -19.85 15.90 -0.56
C ASN A 209 -20.44 15.61 0.83
N GLY A 210 -20.73 16.68 1.57
CA GLY A 210 -21.33 16.58 2.90
C GLY A 210 -20.44 15.82 3.88
N TRP A 211 -20.98 14.73 4.44
CA TRP A 211 -20.30 13.87 5.42
C TRP A 211 -19.49 12.74 4.78
N THR A 212 -19.64 12.51 3.48
CA THR A 212 -18.96 11.40 2.81
C THR A 212 -17.45 11.65 2.76
N ALA A 213 -16.68 10.67 3.18
CA ALA A 213 -15.24 10.69 3.28
C ALA A 213 -14.59 9.63 2.36
N PRO A 214 -13.26 9.71 2.10
CA PRO A 214 -12.55 8.69 1.33
C PRO A 214 -12.75 7.27 1.86
N LYS A 215 -12.93 7.12 3.18
CA LYS A 215 -13.24 5.83 3.81
C LYS A 215 -14.49 5.18 3.21
N ASP A 216 -15.52 5.95 2.87
CA ASP A 216 -16.77 5.41 2.36
C ASP A 216 -16.61 4.75 0.98
N ILE A 217 -15.61 5.17 0.20
CA ILE A 217 -15.32 4.57 -1.12
C ILE A 217 -14.89 3.11 -0.94
N ILE A 218 -13.96 2.85 -0.02
CA ILE A 218 -13.48 1.49 0.21
C ILE A 218 -14.48 0.65 1.01
N LEU A 219 -15.30 1.26 1.87
CA LEU A 219 -16.41 0.55 2.53
C LEU A 219 -17.48 0.12 1.51
N TYR A 220 -17.86 1.00 0.59
CA TYR A 220 -18.76 0.65 -0.51
C TYR A 220 -18.17 -0.46 -1.38
N LEU A 221 -16.89 -0.32 -1.78
CA LEU A 221 -16.20 -1.32 -2.60
C LEU A 221 -16.08 -2.68 -1.89
N ALA A 222 -15.90 -2.70 -0.57
CA ALA A 222 -15.90 -3.93 0.22
C ALA A 222 -17.23 -4.67 0.11
N GLY A 223 -18.37 -3.96 0.07
CA GLY A 223 -19.68 -4.56 -0.19
C GLY A 223 -19.84 -5.12 -1.61
N GLU A 224 -19.28 -4.43 -2.61
CA GLU A 224 -19.35 -4.83 -4.03
C GLU A 224 -18.43 -6.01 -4.40
N LEU A 225 -17.26 -6.08 -3.78
CA LEU A 225 -16.26 -7.11 -4.07
C LEU A 225 -16.28 -8.24 -3.06
N THR A 226 -16.74 -8.02 -1.83
CA THR A 226 -16.62 -8.97 -0.69
C THR A 226 -15.17 -9.22 -0.26
N VAL A 227 -14.96 -9.94 0.85
CA VAL A 227 -13.62 -10.18 1.44
C VAL A 227 -12.62 -10.92 0.54
N SER A 228 -13.07 -11.57 -0.54
CA SER A 228 -12.21 -12.31 -1.47
C SER A 228 -12.30 -11.84 -2.92
N GLY A 229 -13.04 -10.76 -3.20
CA GLY A 229 -13.31 -10.32 -4.57
C GLY A 229 -12.11 -9.80 -5.34
N ALA A 230 -11.01 -9.50 -4.66
CA ALA A 230 -9.77 -9.01 -5.25
C ALA A 230 -8.57 -9.95 -5.02
N THR A 231 -8.80 -11.20 -4.62
CA THR A 231 -7.70 -12.17 -4.43
C THR A 231 -6.88 -12.31 -5.71
N ASN A 232 -5.55 -12.20 -5.59
CA ASN A 232 -4.58 -12.22 -6.69
C ASN A 232 -4.77 -11.10 -7.73
N ALA A 233 -5.43 -10.00 -7.36
CA ALA A 233 -5.62 -8.83 -8.21
C ALA A 233 -4.99 -7.57 -7.61
N ILE A 234 -4.61 -6.63 -8.48
CA ILE A 234 -4.35 -5.25 -8.09
C ILE A 234 -5.61 -4.42 -8.37
N ILE A 235 -6.03 -3.62 -7.40
CA ILE A 235 -7.12 -2.65 -7.57
C ILE A 235 -6.51 -1.33 -8.07
N GLU A 236 -6.81 -0.97 -9.31
CA GLU A 236 -6.36 0.27 -9.95
C GLU A 236 -7.50 1.28 -9.98
N TYR A 237 -7.34 2.40 -9.26
CA TYR A 237 -8.33 3.47 -9.26
C TYR A 237 -8.08 4.43 -10.43
N PHE A 238 -9.13 4.78 -11.16
CA PHE A 238 -9.02 5.69 -12.31
C PHE A 238 -10.26 6.59 -12.46
N GLY A 239 -10.24 7.48 -13.46
CA GLY A 239 -11.33 8.42 -13.73
C GLY A 239 -11.20 9.76 -12.99
N PRO A 240 -12.02 10.77 -13.37
CA PRO A 240 -11.87 12.15 -12.91
C PRO A 240 -12.10 12.33 -11.39
N GLY A 241 -12.84 11.43 -10.75
CA GLY A 241 -13.09 11.47 -9.31
C GLY A 241 -11.81 11.29 -8.48
N THR A 242 -10.80 10.60 -9.03
CA THR A 242 -9.51 10.37 -8.35
C THR A 242 -8.80 11.68 -7.98
N GLU A 243 -8.89 12.69 -8.85
CA GLU A 243 -8.24 14.01 -8.67
C GLU A 243 -8.92 14.85 -7.57
N THR A 244 -10.09 14.44 -7.10
CA THR A 244 -10.84 15.13 -6.05
C THR A 244 -10.48 14.69 -4.63
N ILE A 245 -9.72 13.60 -4.50
CA ILE A 245 -9.39 12.95 -3.23
C ILE A 245 -7.99 13.37 -2.80
N SER A 246 -7.77 13.66 -1.50
CA SER A 246 -6.44 13.97 -0.96
C SER A 246 -5.50 12.75 -1.00
N CYS A 247 -4.18 12.96 -0.94
CA CYS A 247 -3.21 11.86 -0.88
C CYS A 247 -3.48 10.89 0.30
N THR A 248 -3.75 11.42 1.49
CA THR A 248 -4.06 10.60 2.68
C THR A 248 -5.44 9.92 2.58
N GLY A 249 -6.38 10.56 1.88
CA GLY A 249 -7.67 9.93 1.55
C GLY A 249 -7.49 8.74 0.59
N LYS A 250 -6.65 8.89 -0.43
CA LYS A 250 -6.25 7.78 -1.31
C LYS A 250 -5.56 6.68 -0.52
N ALA A 251 -4.67 7.02 0.41
CA ALA A 251 -3.98 6.05 1.26
C ALA A 251 -4.97 5.26 2.14
N THR A 252 -6.00 5.94 2.67
CA THR A 252 -7.10 5.28 3.41
C THR A 252 -7.82 4.25 2.54
N ILE A 253 -8.08 4.58 1.27
CA ILE A 253 -8.75 3.70 0.32
C ILE A 253 -7.87 2.50 -0.03
N THR A 254 -6.58 2.72 -0.34
CA THR A 254 -5.68 1.63 -0.72
C THR A 254 -5.29 0.74 0.47
N ASN A 255 -5.22 1.30 1.68
CA ASN A 255 -4.97 0.58 2.93
C ASN A 255 -6.00 -0.54 3.13
N MET A 256 -7.29 -0.19 3.09
CA MET A 256 -8.37 -1.17 3.35
C MET A 256 -8.70 -2.03 2.11
N GLY A 257 -7.94 -1.90 1.01
CA GLY A 257 -7.96 -2.87 -0.09
C GLY A 257 -7.48 -4.26 0.36
N ALA A 258 -6.71 -4.33 1.45
CA ALA A 258 -6.25 -5.58 2.06
C ALA A 258 -7.42 -6.48 2.49
N GLU A 259 -8.50 -5.91 3.02
CA GLU A 259 -9.70 -6.63 3.46
C GLU A 259 -10.46 -7.31 2.33
N LEU A 260 -10.19 -6.94 1.07
CA LEU A 260 -10.80 -7.54 -0.14
C LEU A 260 -9.92 -8.65 -0.74
N GLY A 261 -8.78 -8.93 -0.11
CA GLY A 261 -7.78 -9.89 -0.56
C GLY A 261 -6.87 -9.39 -1.68
N ALA A 262 -6.88 -8.08 -1.97
CA ALA A 262 -6.06 -7.51 -3.04
C ALA A 262 -4.56 -7.69 -2.77
N THR A 263 -3.78 -8.00 -3.80
CA THR A 263 -2.31 -7.99 -3.73
C THR A 263 -1.81 -6.60 -3.35
N THR A 264 -2.37 -5.58 -3.99
CA THR A 264 -2.24 -4.17 -3.57
C THR A 264 -3.33 -3.33 -4.23
N SER A 265 -3.35 -2.04 -3.95
CA SER A 265 -4.26 -1.04 -4.49
C SER A 265 -3.49 0.22 -4.82
N VAL A 266 -3.78 0.90 -5.93
CA VAL A 266 -2.99 2.06 -6.38
C VAL A 266 -3.83 3.16 -7.03
N PHE A 267 -3.44 4.41 -6.79
CA PHE A 267 -3.94 5.59 -7.49
C PHE A 267 -2.89 6.18 -8.45
N PRO A 268 -3.31 6.79 -9.57
CA PRO A 268 -2.42 7.50 -10.47
C PRO A 268 -1.86 8.77 -9.83
N TYR A 269 -0.60 9.08 -10.15
CA TYR A 269 0.05 10.29 -9.64
C TYR A 269 -0.69 11.56 -10.04
N ASP A 270 -0.95 12.44 -9.08
CA ASP A 270 -1.65 13.70 -9.30
C ASP A 270 -1.18 14.83 -8.39
N GLU A 271 -1.79 16.00 -8.55
CA GLU A 271 -1.44 17.21 -7.80
C GLU A 271 -1.62 17.05 -6.28
N SER A 272 -2.52 16.17 -5.82
CA SER A 272 -2.71 15.95 -4.38
C SER A 272 -1.52 15.23 -3.77
N MET A 273 -0.92 14.30 -4.51
CA MET A 273 0.31 13.59 -4.13
C MET A 273 1.51 14.53 -4.17
N ALA A 274 1.62 15.36 -5.20
CA ALA A 274 2.65 16.40 -5.30
C ALA A 274 2.60 17.39 -4.13
N ARG A 275 1.40 17.89 -3.79
CA ARG A 275 1.18 18.74 -2.62
C ARG A 275 1.57 18.05 -1.32
N TYR A 276 1.22 16.77 -1.17
CA TYR A 276 1.56 16.01 0.03
C TYR A 276 3.07 15.85 0.20
N LEU A 277 3.79 15.42 -0.84
CA LEU A 277 5.26 15.35 -0.83
C LEU A 277 5.89 16.67 -0.40
N ARG A 278 5.48 17.79 -1.02
CA ARG A 278 5.95 19.14 -0.66
C ARG A 278 5.64 19.49 0.81
N SER A 279 4.46 19.16 1.32
CA SER A 279 4.09 19.39 2.72
C SER A 279 4.87 18.55 3.73
N THR A 280 5.37 17.38 3.30
CA THR A 280 6.23 16.49 4.10
C THR A 280 7.72 16.69 3.81
N HIS A 281 8.11 17.90 3.38
CA HIS A 281 9.51 18.28 3.12
C HIS A 281 10.23 17.46 2.04
N ARG A 282 9.48 16.92 1.07
CA ARG A 282 9.96 16.06 -0.02
C ARG A 282 9.70 16.68 -1.40
N ALA A 283 9.87 18.00 -1.51
CA ALA A 283 9.54 18.76 -2.73
C ALA A 283 10.32 18.29 -3.96
N GLU A 284 11.60 17.95 -3.81
CA GLU A 284 12.43 17.45 -4.91
C GLU A 284 11.89 16.13 -5.50
N LEU A 285 11.28 15.27 -4.67
CA LEU A 285 10.65 14.03 -5.14
C LEU A 285 9.34 14.32 -5.90
N ALA A 286 8.61 15.37 -5.52
CA ALA A 286 7.45 15.83 -6.29
C ALA A 286 7.89 16.34 -7.67
N ASP A 287 8.95 17.15 -7.73
CA ASP A 287 9.44 17.71 -8.99
C ASP A 287 9.99 16.62 -9.92
N LEU A 288 10.66 15.59 -9.37
CA LEU A 288 11.05 14.40 -10.14
C LEU A 288 9.84 13.62 -10.65
N ALA A 289 8.81 13.42 -9.83
CA ALA A 289 7.60 12.72 -10.24
C ALA A 289 6.83 13.50 -11.32
N ASP A 290 6.77 14.82 -11.21
CA ASP A 290 6.18 15.73 -12.21
C ASP A 290 6.85 15.57 -13.59
N GLN A 291 8.18 15.39 -13.62
CA GLN A 291 8.97 15.17 -14.84
C GLN A 291 8.79 13.77 -15.47
N ASN A 292 8.19 12.82 -14.73
CA ASN A 292 8.07 11.41 -15.11
C ASN A 292 6.62 10.91 -15.02
N ARG A 293 5.66 11.84 -15.10
CA ARG A 293 4.24 11.61 -14.81
C ARG A 293 3.60 10.51 -15.67
N GLU A 294 4.11 10.29 -16.88
CA GLU A 294 3.66 9.27 -17.82
C GLU A 294 3.91 7.83 -17.34
N MET A 295 4.91 7.61 -16.47
CA MET A 295 5.17 6.30 -15.86
C MET A 295 4.15 5.98 -14.76
N PHE A 296 3.57 6.99 -14.13
CA PHE A 296 2.69 6.86 -12.96
C PHE A 296 1.20 7.11 -13.28
N ARG A 297 0.83 6.95 -14.56
CA ARG A 297 -0.55 6.98 -15.04
C ARG A 297 -0.75 5.86 -16.05
N ALA A 298 -1.97 5.33 -16.16
CA ALA A 298 -2.31 4.39 -17.23
C ALA A 298 -2.15 5.06 -18.62
N ASP A 299 -1.89 4.26 -19.65
CA ASP A 299 -1.96 4.75 -21.03
C ASP A 299 -3.40 5.18 -21.37
N GLN A 300 -3.57 6.21 -22.20
CA GLN A 300 -4.89 6.78 -22.47
C GLN A 300 -5.86 5.75 -23.07
N GLU A 301 -5.38 4.83 -23.91
CA GLU A 301 -6.19 3.76 -24.50
C GLU A 301 -6.81 2.81 -23.46
N VAL A 302 -6.13 2.63 -22.31
CA VAL A 302 -6.68 1.86 -21.17
C VAL A 302 -7.86 2.61 -20.56
N LEU A 303 -7.75 3.93 -20.43
CA LEU A 303 -8.80 4.76 -19.85
C LEU A 303 -10.01 4.93 -20.79
N ASP A 304 -9.76 4.96 -22.09
CA ASP A 304 -10.79 5.08 -23.12
C ASP A 304 -11.58 3.77 -23.30
N ASN A 305 -10.95 2.61 -23.05
CA ASN A 305 -11.58 1.29 -23.15
C ASN A 305 -11.23 0.38 -21.95
N PRO A 306 -11.71 0.69 -20.73
CA PRO A 306 -11.30 0.00 -19.52
C PRO A 306 -11.73 -1.48 -19.49
N GLU A 307 -12.90 -1.82 -20.03
CA GLU A 307 -13.42 -3.21 -20.06
C GLU A 307 -12.56 -4.16 -20.90
N ALA A 308 -11.71 -3.63 -21.78
CA ALA A 308 -10.77 -4.46 -22.56
C ALA A 308 -9.44 -4.71 -21.82
N HIS A 309 -9.18 -4.01 -20.72
CA HIS A 309 -7.89 -4.00 -20.02
C HIS A 309 -7.97 -4.44 -18.55
N PHE A 310 -9.13 -4.27 -17.91
CA PHE A 310 -9.41 -4.75 -16.56
C PHE A 310 -10.25 -6.01 -16.62
N ASP A 311 -9.96 -6.97 -15.76
CA ASP A 311 -10.73 -8.22 -15.62
C ASP A 311 -12.13 -7.94 -15.04
N ARG A 312 -12.26 -6.83 -14.30
CA ARG A 312 -13.53 -6.30 -13.79
C ARG A 312 -13.44 -4.79 -13.65
N VAL A 313 -14.49 -4.08 -14.03
CA VAL A 313 -14.64 -2.64 -13.76
C VAL A 313 -15.77 -2.41 -12.77
N VAL A 314 -15.51 -1.60 -11.73
CA VAL A 314 -16.53 -1.09 -10.80
C VAL A 314 -16.60 0.42 -10.95
N GLU A 315 -17.79 0.96 -11.20
CA GLU A 315 -17.99 2.41 -11.30
C GLU A 315 -18.61 2.96 -10.02
N ILE A 316 -18.04 4.05 -9.48
CA ILE A 316 -18.54 4.75 -8.29
C ILE A 316 -18.73 6.22 -8.61
N ASP A 317 -19.96 6.71 -8.47
CA ASP A 317 -20.31 8.13 -8.52
C ASP A 317 -20.19 8.74 -7.12
N LEU A 318 -19.07 9.43 -6.87
CA LEU A 318 -18.74 10.02 -5.58
C LEU A 318 -19.75 11.09 -5.14
N SER A 319 -20.52 11.66 -6.06
CA SER A 319 -21.56 12.64 -5.74
C SER A 319 -22.85 12.00 -5.23
N LYS A 320 -23.04 10.70 -5.45
CA LYS A 320 -24.15 9.90 -4.92
C LYS A 320 -23.75 9.04 -3.73
N LEU A 321 -22.45 8.87 -3.49
CA LEU A 321 -21.96 8.11 -2.34
C LEU A 321 -22.29 8.84 -1.04
N GLU A 322 -22.91 8.12 -0.11
CA GLU A 322 -23.20 8.59 1.24
C GLU A 322 -22.29 7.91 2.27
N PRO A 323 -22.24 8.40 3.53
CA PRO A 323 -21.48 7.75 4.59
C PRO A 323 -21.86 6.27 4.78
N HIS A 324 -20.85 5.41 4.95
CA HIS A 324 -21.01 3.96 5.08
C HIS A 324 -20.50 3.42 6.41
N LEU A 325 -21.02 2.26 6.79
CA LEU A 325 -20.55 1.47 7.93
C LEU A 325 -20.50 -0.01 7.54
N VAL A 326 -19.48 -0.73 8.03
CA VAL A 326 -19.32 -2.18 7.85
C VAL A 326 -19.41 -2.92 9.18
N GLY A 327 -19.65 -4.23 9.16
CA GLY A 327 -19.65 -5.08 10.36
C GLY A 327 -21.03 -5.64 10.73
N PRO A 328 -21.28 -5.99 12.00
CA PRO A 328 -20.34 -6.00 13.12
C PRO A 328 -19.30 -7.15 13.06
N HIS A 329 -19.41 -8.10 12.12
CA HIS A 329 -18.55 -9.30 12.08
C HIS A 329 -17.82 -9.56 10.75
N SER A 330 -18.02 -8.70 9.74
CA SER A 330 -17.30 -8.80 8.47
C SER A 330 -17.11 -7.40 7.85
N PRO A 331 -15.92 -7.09 7.32
CA PRO A 331 -15.66 -5.79 6.70
C PRO A 331 -16.38 -5.60 5.36
N ASP A 332 -16.96 -6.66 4.76
CA ASP A 332 -17.77 -6.57 3.54
C ASP A 332 -19.28 -6.43 3.79
N ARG A 333 -19.73 -6.47 5.05
CA ARG A 333 -21.14 -6.22 5.40
C ARG A 333 -21.41 -4.72 5.43
N ALA A 334 -21.20 -4.08 4.29
CA ALA A 334 -21.34 -2.65 4.05
C ALA A 334 -22.82 -2.25 4.01
N ARG A 335 -23.10 -1.08 4.58
CA ARG A 335 -24.40 -0.44 4.47
C ARG A 335 -24.25 1.08 4.51
N PRO A 336 -25.15 1.81 3.87
CA PRO A 336 -25.26 3.25 4.08
C PRO A 336 -25.70 3.56 5.52
N ILE A 337 -25.16 4.63 6.13
CA ILE A 337 -25.51 5.03 7.50
C ILE A 337 -27.00 5.36 7.62
N SER A 338 -27.63 5.86 6.55
CA SER A 338 -29.07 6.17 6.53
C SER A 338 -29.96 4.95 6.81
N GLU A 339 -29.48 3.73 6.52
CA GLU A 339 -30.21 2.48 6.76
C GLU A 339 -29.98 1.90 8.15
N LEU A 340 -28.94 2.35 8.88
CA LEU A 340 -28.51 1.71 10.12
C LEU A 340 -29.61 1.69 11.18
N ALA A 341 -30.34 2.80 11.36
CA ALA A 341 -31.43 2.88 12.33
C ALA A 341 -32.58 1.89 12.05
N ALA A 342 -32.84 1.57 10.78
CA ALA A 342 -33.82 0.55 10.42
C ALA A 342 -33.28 -0.85 10.71
N GLN A 343 -31.99 -1.10 10.39
CA GLN A 343 -31.36 -2.40 10.64
C GLN A 343 -31.21 -2.73 12.12
N VAL A 344 -30.94 -1.73 12.98
CA VAL A 344 -30.88 -1.90 14.43
C VAL A 344 -32.25 -2.27 15.02
N LYS A 345 -33.34 -1.74 14.47
CA LYS A 345 -34.70 -2.06 14.92
C LYS A 345 -35.15 -3.46 14.57
N ASP A 346 -34.56 -4.08 13.55
CA ASP A 346 -34.87 -5.45 13.16
C ASP A 346 -34.12 -6.44 14.07
N PRO A 347 -34.83 -7.16 14.96
CA PRO A 347 -34.20 -8.07 15.91
C PRO A 347 -33.47 -9.23 15.22
N ALA A 348 -33.82 -9.55 13.97
CA ALA A 348 -33.15 -10.61 13.22
C ALA A 348 -31.68 -10.28 12.89
N ASN A 349 -31.30 -8.99 12.90
CA ASN A 349 -29.92 -8.57 12.64
C ASN A 349 -29.01 -8.73 13.86
N GLY A 350 -29.57 -8.81 15.07
CA GLY A 350 -28.80 -8.95 16.32
C GLY A 350 -27.89 -7.76 16.65
N PHE A 351 -28.24 -6.56 16.18
CA PHE A 351 -27.44 -5.36 16.44
C PHE A 351 -27.72 -4.77 17.81
N ILE A 352 -26.67 -4.20 18.43
CA ILE A 352 -26.76 -3.47 19.69
C ILE A 352 -26.86 -1.97 19.34
N ASP A 353 -27.84 -1.29 19.92
CA ASP A 353 -28.09 0.15 19.70
C ASP A 353 -27.13 1.02 20.53
N GLU A 354 -26.80 0.58 21.75
CA GLU A 354 -25.92 1.33 22.65
C GLU A 354 -24.44 1.12 22.30
N ILE A 355 -23.78 2.18 21.85
CA ILE A 355 -22.33 2.22 21.69
C ILE A 355 -21.71 2.63 23.03
N SER A 356 -21.26 1.65 23.81
CA SER A 356 -20.68 1.89 25.15
C SER A 356 -19.22 2.36 25.11
N THR A 357 -18.51 2.08 24.00
CA THR A 357 -17.10 2.43 23.81
C THR A 357 -16.84 2.70 22.33
N ALA A 358 -16.05 3.73 22.03
CA ALA A 358 -15.46 3.98 20.71
C ALA A 358 -13.95 4.20 20.89
N LEU A 359 -13.14 3.64 20.00
CA LEU A 359 -11.67 3.72 20.01
C LEU A 359 -11.18 4.66 18.90
#